data_AF-A0A432JAR9-F1
#
_entry.id   AF-A0A432JAR9-F1
#
_cell.length_a   1.000
_cell.length_b   1.000
_cell.length_c   1.000
_cell.angle_alpha   90.00
_cell.angle_beta   90.00
_cell.angle_gamma   90.00
#
_symmetry.space_group_name_H-M   'P 1'
#
loop_
_entity.id
_entity.type
_entity.pdbx_description
1 polymer ?
#
loop_
_entity_poly.entity_id
_entity_poly.type
_entity_poly.pdbx_seq_one_letter_code
_entity_poly.pdbx_strand_id
1 'polypeptide(L)'
;KNWDSDKKVAVVGSGGLSHFLVDEEIDQLAIKGMKERDVELLASLPRYRLNSGNSEILNWITAAGACEHLDMEVVEYVPVYRSPAGTGGGWGFAIWQ
;
A
#
# COMPACT_ATOMS: atom_id res chain seq x y z
N LYS A 1 18.35 4.76 -24.23
CA LYS A 1 17.05 4.90 -23.52
C LYS A 1 17.19 6.09 -22.60
N ASN A 2 17.06 7.33 -23.08
CA ASN A 2 17.67 8.45 -22.34
C ASN A 2 16.67 9.58 -22.13
N TRP A 3 16.32 9.80 -20.87
CA TRP A 3 15.61 10.95 -20.35
C TRP A 3 16.36 12.25 -20.70
N ASP A 4 15.65 13.36 -20.88
CA ASP A 4 16.21 14.64 -21.35
C ASP A 4 17.20 15.31 -20.37
N SER A 5 17.26 14.84 -19.12
CA SER A 5 18.19 15.32 -18.09
C SER A 5 18.25 14.33 -16.92
N ASP A 6 19.34 14.42 -16.14
CA ASP A 6 19.48 13.71 -14.87
C ASP A 6 18.67 14.42 -13.78
N LYS A 7 17.59 13.79 -13.31
CA LYS A 7 16.68 14.33 -12.29
C LYS A 7 16.54 13.39 -11.13
N LYS A 8 16.52 13.96 -9.91
CA LYS A 8 16.03 13.27 -8.72
C LYS A 8 14.51 13.24 -8.78
N VAL A 9 13.93 12.04 -8.72
CA VAL A 9 12.48 11.82 -8.81
C VAL A 9 12.00 11.21 -7.50
N ALA A 10 10.92 11.76 -6.95
CA ALA A 10 10.18 11.15 -5.86
C ALA A 10 8.91 10.49 -6.43
N VAL A 11 8.60 9.28 -5.95
CA VAL A 11 7.35 8.58 -6.26
C VAL A 11 6.45 8.67 -5.03
N VAL A 12 5.19 9.06 -5.22
CA VAL A 12 4.20 9.15 -4.15
C VAL A 12 2.96 8.37 -4.56
N GLY A 13 2.67 7.30 -3.84
CA GLY A 13 1.38 6.63 -3.88
C GLY A 13 0.47 7.23 -2.81
N SER A 14 -0.74 7.64 -3.18
CA SER A 14 -1.75 8.14 -2.23
C SER A 14 -2.97 7.23 -2.22
N GLY A 15 -3.50 6.96 -1.03
CA GLY A 15 -4.73 6.19 -0.82
C GLY A 15 -4.66 5.36 0.45
N GLY A 16 -5.81 4.88 0.90
CA GLY A 16 -5.93 4.02 2.07
C GLY A 16 -5.55 2.56 1.78
N LEU A 17 -5.63 1.74 2.82
CA LEU A 17 -5.63 0.28 2.69
C LEU A 17 -7.10 -0.19 2.65
N SER A 18 -7.56 -0.96 3.64
CA SER A 18 -8.96 -1.36 3.72
C SER A 18 -9.90 -0.17 3.96
N HIS A 19 -11.06 -0.15 3.29
CA HIS A 19 -12.11 0.88 3.38
C HIS A 19 -13.43 0.38 2.76
N PHE A 20 -14.63 0.60 3.30
CA PHE A 20 -15.10 1.32 4.50
C PHE A 20 -15.18 0.45 5.77
N LEU A 21 -14.78 -0.82 5.67
CA LEU A 21 -14.67 -1.74 6.79
C LEU A 21 -13.19 -2.08 6.94
N VAL A 22 -12.69 -1.98 8.16
CA VAL A 22 -11.32 -2.40 8.47
C VAL A 22 -11.19 -3.90 8.20
N ASP A 23 -10.24 -4.24 7.36
CA ASP A 23 -9.84 -5.60 7.05
C ASP A 23 -8.33 -5.71 7.26
N GLU A 24 -7.92 -5.90 8.51
CA GLU A 24 -6.50 -5.90 8.89
C GLU A 24 -5.73 -7.03 8.22
N GLU A 25 -6.38 -8.13 7.87
CA GLU A 25 -5.70 -9.26 7.24
C GLU A 25 -5.18 -8.86 5.84
N ILE A 26 -6.01 -8.26 4.97
CA ILE A 26 -5.53 -7.83 3.65
C ILE A 26 -4.52 -6.69 3.75
N ASP A 27 -4.72 -5.79 4.71
CA ASP A 27 -3.81 -4.67 4.98
C ASP A 27 -2.43 -5.17 5.36
N GLN A 28 -2.35 -6.07 6.33
CA GLN A 28 -1.09 -6.62 6.82
C GLN A 28 -0.42 -7.52 5.78
N LEU A 29 -1.18 -8.28 4.98
CA LEU A 29 -0.60 -9.06 3.88
C LEU A 29 0.03 -8.15 2.81
N ALA A 30 -0.63 -7.05 2.45
CA ALA A 30 -0.08 -6.08 1.51
C ALA A 30 1.17 -5.39 2.08
N ILE A 31 1.10 -4.87 3.32
CA ILE A 31 2.24 -4.24 4.00
C ILE A 31 3.42 -5.21 4.08
N LYS A 32 3.18 -6.46 4.51
CA LYS A 32 4.21 -7.49 4.60
C LYS A 32 4.84 -7.77 3.24
N GLY A 33 4.02 -8.01 2.21
CA GLY A 33 4.52 -8.30 0.87
C GLY A 33 5.40 -7.18 0.30
N MET A 34 5.02 -5.93 0.53
CA MET A 34 5.85 -4.78 0.15
C MET A 34 7.14 -4.70 0.97
N LYS A 35 7.06 -4.90 2.29
CA LYS A 35 8.21 -4.82 3.20
C LYS A 35 9.25 -5.90 2.96
N GLU A 36 8.80 -7.11 2.64
CA GLU A 36 9.65 -8.27 2.40
C GLU A 36 10.05 -8.42 0.92
N ARG A 37 9.58 -7.53 0.04
CA ARG A 37 9.72 -7.64 -1.43
C ARG A 37 9.20 -8.98 -1.97
N ASP A 38 8.16 -9.52 -1.35
CA ASP A 38 7.56 -10.81 -1.69
C ASP A 38 6.56 -10.62 -2.83
N VAL A 39 7.06 -10.68 -4.07
CA VAL A 39 6.27 -10.52 -5.29
C VAL A 39 5.19 -11.60 -5.41
N GLU A 40 5.48 -12.83 -4.96
CA GLU A 40 4.51 -13.93 -5.02
C GLU A 40 3.35 -13.69 -4.05
N LEU A 41 3.64 -13.24 -2.83
CA LEU A 41 2.61 -12.84 -1.87
C LEU A 41 1.74 -11.72 -2.45
N LEU A 42 2.35 -10.66 -2.99
CA LEU A 42 1.62 -9.53 -3.59
C LEU A 42 0.77 -9.97 -4.79
N ALA A 43 1.27 -10.87 -5.63
CA ALA A 43 0.53 -11.42 -6.76
C ALA A 43 -0.62 -12.34 -6.34
N SER A 44 -0.47 -13.02 -5.20
CA SER A 44 -1.46 -13.93 -4.63
C SER A 44 -2.61 -13.24 -3.88
N LEU A 45 -2.51 -11.92 -3.63
CA LEU A 45 -3.55 -11.18 -2.92
C LEU A 45 -4.91 -11.37 -3.61
N PRO A 46 -5.97 -11.72 -2.87
CA PRO A 46 -7.26 -12.06 -3.44
C PRO A 46 -7.86 -10.85 -4.17
N ARG A 47 -7.90 -10.92 -5.51
CA ARG A 47 -8.37 -9.81 -6.36
C ARG A 47 -9.74 -9.27 -6.00
N TYR A 48 -10.65 -10.12 -5.52
CA TYR A 48 -11.99 -9.69 -5.10
C TYR A 48 -11.96 -8.75 -3.88
N ARG A 49 -10.92 -8.81 -3.03
CA ARG A 49 -10.69 -7.93 -1.86
C ARG A 49 -9.91 -6.66 -2.19
N LEU A 50 -9.47 -6.48 -3.44
CA LEU A 50 -8.73 -5.29 -3.93
C LEU A 50 -9.59 -4.40 -4.84
N ASN A 51 -10.91 -4.37 -4.62
CA ASN A 51 -11.85 -3.56 -5.39
C ASN A 51 -12.51 -2.50 -4.50
N SER A 52 -13.13 -1.49 -5.13
CA SER A 52 -13.85 -0.42 -4.44
C SER A 52 -12.96 0.28 -3.39
N GLY A 53 -13.38 0.38 -2.13
CA GLY A 53 -12.61 1.09 -1.11
C GLY A 53 -11.22 0.50 -0.83
N ASN A 54 -11.01 -0.81 -1.05
CA ASN A 54 -9.70 -1.44 -0.87
C ASN A 54 -8.80 -1.35 -2.12
N SER A 55 -9.29 -0.77 -3.23
CA SER A 55 -8.52 -0.72 -4.48
C SER A 55 -7.27 0.13 -4.40
N GLU A 56 -7.22 1.06 -3.44
CA GLU A 56 -6.09 1.94 -3.21
C GLU A 56 -4.83 1.20 -2.70
N ILE A 57 -4.97 -0.04 -2.20
CA ILE A 57 -3.84 -0.95 -1.95
C ILE A 57 -2.99 -1.15 -3.21
N LEU A 58 -3.59 -1.06 -4.41
CA LEU A 58 -2.85 -1.17 -5.67
C LEU A 58 -1.95 0.04 -5.93
N ASN A 59 -2.27 1.22 -5.38
CA ASN A 59 -1.39 2.38 -5.45
C ASN A 59 -0.13 2.15 -4.61
N TRP A 60 -0.29 1.54 -3.43
CA TRP A 60 0.82 1.14 -2.57
C TRP A 60 1.73 0.12 -3.26
N ILE A 61 1.16 -0.94 -3.85
CA ILE A 61 1.92 -1.95 -4.59
C ILE A 61 2.66 -1.33 -5.78
N THR A 62 2.02 -0.37 -6.48
CA THR A 62 2.64 0.35 -7.59
C THR A 62 3.84 1.18 -7.14
N ALA A 63 3.69 1.93 -6.04
CA ALA A 63 4.78 2.70 -5.45
C ALA A 63 5.93 1.79 -4.98
N ALA A 64 5.60 0.67 -4.32
CA ALA A 64 6.57 -0.33 -3.89
C ALA A 64 7.35 -0.92 -5.07
N GLY A 65 6.69 -1.24 -6.19
CA GLY A 65 7.36 -1.71 -7.40
C GLY A 65 8.28 -0.65 -8.03
N ALA A 66 7.87 0.62 -8.05
CA ALA A 66 8.72 1.71 -8.54
C ALA A 66 9.94 1.95 -7.64
N CYS A 67 9.82 1.65 -6.35
CA CYS A 67 10.84 1.85 -5.31
C CYS A 67 11.48 0.54 -4.81
N GLU A 68 11.34 -0.59 -5.54
CA GLU A 68 11.76 -1.93 -5.09
C GLU A 68 13.23 -2.01 -4.62
N HIS A 69 14.08 -1.18 -5.24
CA HIS A 69 15.51 -1.08 -4.96
C HIS A 69 15.85 -0.38 -3.63
N LEU A 70 14.86 0.13 -2.90
CA LEU A 70 14.98 0.81 -1.61
C LEU A 70 14.33 -0.03 -0.51
N ASP A 71 14.74 0.14 0.74
CA ASP A 71 14.15 -0.57 1.88
C ASP A 71 12.88 0.15 2.34
N MET A 72 11.81 -0.62 2.55
CA MET A 72 10.55 -0.08 3.06
C MET A 72 10.58 0.00 4.59
N GLU A 73 10.30 1.18 5.12
CA GLU A 73 9.97 1.41 6.52
C GLU A 73 8.50 1.80 6.64
N VAL A 74 7.74 1.00 7.42
CA VAL A 74 6.39 1.37 7.81
C VAL A 74 6.51 2.34 8.97
N VAL A 75 6.14 3.61 8.73
CA VAL A 75 6.16 4.65 9.77
C VAL A 75 5.07 4.37 10.78
N GLU A 76 3.85 4.11 10.31
CA GLU A 76 2.74 3.72 11.17
C GLU A 76 1.65 3.01 10.37
N TYR A 77 0.90 2.14 11.04
CA TYR A 77 -0.38 1.62 10.59
C TYR A 77 -1.38 1.74 11.74
N VAL A 78 -2.54 2.31 11.46
CA VAL A 78 -3.63 2.51 12.42
C VAL A 78 -4.92 1.92 11.85
N PRO A 79 -5.47 0.85 12.45
CA PRO A 79 -6.81 0.39 12.12
C PRO A 79 -7.83 1.32 12.79
N VAL A 80 -8.53 2.12 11.99
CA VAL A 80 -9.58 3.02 12.48
C VAL A 80 -10.91 2.29 12.41
N TYR A 81 -11.21 1.60 13.50
CA TYR A 81 -12.47 0.87 13.64
C TYR A 81 -13.68 1.79 13.67
N ARG A 82 -14.82 1.17 13.39
CA ARG A 82 -16.07 1.78 12.94
C ARG A 82 -16.51 3.00 13.77
N SER A 83 -16.71 4.11 13.06
CA SER A 83 -17.37 5.32 13.57
C SER A 83 -18.89 5.12 13.71
N PRO A 84 -19.61 5.99 14.43
CA PRO A 84 -21.08 5.98 14.45
C PRO A 84 -21.72 6.11 13.06
N ALA A 85 -21.02 6.67 12.07
CA ALA A 85 -21.46 6.76 10.68
C ALA A 85 -21.27 5.45 9.89
N GLY A 86 -20.77 4.39 10.52
CA GLY A 86 -20.59 3.07 9.91
C GLY A 86 -19.30 2.89 9.11
N THR A 87 -18.39 3.88 9.14
CA THR A 87 -17.15 3.91 8.36
C THR A 87 -15.92 3.57 9.21
N GLY A 88 -14.95 2.91 8.61
CA GLY A 88 -13.62 2.65 9.16
C GLY A 88 -12.65 2.31 8.03
N GLY A 89 -11.37 2.16 8.38
CA GLY A 89 -10.36 1.76 7.40
C GLY A 89 -8.98 1.58 8.00
N GLY A 90 -8.07 1.03 7.20
CA GLY A 90 -6.65 0.94 7.50
C GLY A 90 -5.91 2.16 6.98
N TRP A 91 -5.37 2.97 7.89
CA TRP A 91 -4.48 4.08 7.52
C TRP A 91 -3.05 3.67 7.77
N GLY A 92 -2.17 4.00 6.83
CA GLY A 92 -0.76 3.77 7.01
C GLY A 92 0.06 4.85 6.35
N PHE A 93 1.30 4.93 6.78
CA PHE A 93 2.33 5.70 6.10
C PHE A 93 3.60 4.86 6.03
N ALA A 94 4.24 4.83 4.87
CA ALA A 94 5.50 4.13 4.66
C ALA A 94 6.42 4.96 3.79
N ILE A 95 7.72 4.77 4.00
CA ILE A 95 8.79 5.38 3.23
C ILE A 95 9.67 4.29 2.64
N TRP A 96 10.20 4.54 1.45
CA TRP A 96 11.20 3.71 0.80
C TRP A 96 12.49 4.53 0.72
N GLN A 97 13.57 4.04 1.32
CA GLN A 97 14.86 4.74 1.39
C GLN A 97 16.07 3.81 1.30
#